data_AF-A0A3P1ZQL7-F1
#
_entry.id   AF-A0A3P1ZQL7-F1
#
_cell.length_a   1.000
_cell.length_b   1.000
_cell.length_c   1.000
_cell.angle_alpha   90.00
_cell.angle_beta   90.00
_cell.angle_gamma   90.00
#
_symmetry.space_group_name_H-M   'P 1'
#
loop_
_entity.id
_entity.type
_entity.pdbx_description
1 polymer ?
#
loop_
_entity_poly.entity_id
_entity_poly.type
_entity_poly.pdbx_seq_one_letter_code
_entity_poly.pdbx_strand_id
1 'polypeptide(L)'
;MEGGRRPTGTGETEAAPKRFWAQHKTEAVLRLLRGEDIEMLSREPGVTAAKLSQWRDAFLAGGADDLKKRSPAGDAEYKRLNEKIGEQTMEIELLREKIRLLEAKAPLAWRRSRK
;
A
#
# COMPACT_ATOMS: atom_id res chain seq x y z
N MET A 1 9.66 58.24 16.05
CA MET A 1 8.42 57.57 15.61
C MET A 1 8.70 57.03 14.22
N GLU A 2 9.12 55.76 14.13
CA GLU A 2 8.22 54.60 13.94
C GLU A 2 7.91 54.49 12.44
N GLY A 3 8.49 53.54 11.70
CA GLY A 3 8.37 52.10 11.95
C GLY A 3 7.34 51.58 10.97
N GLY A 4 7.77 50.93 9.89
CA GLY A 4 6.85 50.50 8.84
C GLY A 4 7.45 49.58 7.79
N ARG A 5 8.28 48.61 8.20
CA ARG A 5 8.53 47.43 7.35
C ARG A 5 7.22 46.65 7.27
N ARG A 6 6.55 46.71 6.11
CA ARG A 6 5.53 45.72 5.77
C ARG A 6 6.19 44.47 5.19
N PRO A 7 5.67 43.28 5.54
CA PRO A 7 6.32 42.00 5.33
C PRO A 7 6.21 41.59 3.86
N THR A 8 7.32 41.15 3.28
CA THR A 8 7.26 40.31 2.09
C THR A 8 6.70 38.96 2.54
N GLY A 9 5.40 38.76 2.34
CA GLY A 9 4.80 37.44 2.33
C GLY A 9 5.38 36.68 1.14
N THR A 10 6.54 36.06 1.34
CA THR A 10 7.06 35.06 0.42
C THR A 10 6.12 33.87 0.54
N GLY A 11 5.12 33.82 -0.33
CA GLY A 11 4.30 32.64 -0.50
C GLY A 11 5.24 31.49 -0.83
N GLU A 12 5.47 30.65 0.17
CA GLU A 12 6.11 29.36 0.00
C GLU A 12 5.26 28.61 -1.03
N THR A 13 5.80 28.53 -2.23
CA THR A 13 5.20 27.80 -3.33
C THR A 13 5.16 26.35 -2.86
N GLU A 14 3.98 25.81 -2.56
CA GLU A 14 3.79 24.39 -2.28
C GLU A 14 4.20 23.60 -3.53
N ALA A 15 5.49 23.33 -3.63
CA ALA A 15 6.06 22.48 -4.65
C ALA A 15 5.43 21.10 -4.51
N ALA A 16 5.02 20.52 -5.64
CA ALA A 16 4.42 19.19 -5.68
C ALA A 16 5.26 18.18 -4.86
N PRO A 17 4.62 17.30 -4.07
CA PRO A 17 5.34 16.45 -3.13
C PRO A 17 6.34 15.57 -3.87
N LYS A 18 7.63 15.80 -3.59
CA LYS A 18 8.73 14.99 -4.13
C LYS A 18 8.50 13.53 -3.77
N ARG A 19 8.47 12.65 -4.77
CA ARG A 19 8.20 11.22 -4.58
C ARG A 19 9.44 10.52 -4.04
N PHE A 20 9.38 10.05 -2.80
CA PHE A 20 10.45 9.27 -2.17
C PHE A 20 10.13 7.78 -2.21
N TRP A 21 11.12 6.97 -2.61
CA TRP A 21 11.04 5.51 -2.53
C TRP A 21 11.11 5.03 -1.08
N ALA A 22 10.51 3.87 -0.81
CA ALA A 22 10.45 3.30 0.54
C ALA A 22 11.85 3.13 1.14
N GLN A 23 12.80 2.59 0.37
CA GLN A 23 14.19 2.40 0.82
C GLN A 23 14.85 3.70 1.29
N HIS A 24 14.67 4.81 0.56
CA HIS A 24 15.23 6.10 0.95
C HIS A 24 14.61 6.64 2.24
N LYS A 25 13.29 6.45 2.43
CA LYS A 25 12.62 6.83 3.69
C LYS A 25 13.13 6.00 4.86
N THR A 26 13.30 4.69 4.65
CA THR A 26 13.83 3.77 5.65
C THR A 26 15.24 4.18 6.08
N GLU A 27 16.15 4.44 5.14
CA GLU A 27 17.51 4.86 5.48
C GLU A 27 17.52 6.18 6.26
N ALA A 28 16.73 7.18 5.83
CA ALA A 28 16.62 8.45 6.54
C ALA A 28 16.12 8.29 7.99
N VAL A 29 15.13 7.39 8.20
CA VAL A 29 14.64 7.09 9.55
C VAL A 29 15.68 6.35 10.38
N LEU A 30 16.41 5.38 9.80
CA LEU A 30 17.46 4.66 10.52
C LEU A 30 18.60 5.58 10.95
N ARG A 31 19.01 6.53 10.10
CA ARG A 31 19.97 7.60 10.44
C ARG A 31 19.49 8.44 11.61
N LEU A 32 18.22 8.86 11.60
CA LEU A 32 17.61 9.61 12.71
C LEU A 32 17.61 8.79 14.01
N LEU A 33 17.27 7.50 13.95
CA LEU A 33 17.27 6.62 15.12
C LEU A 33 18.69 6.32 15.66
N ARG A 34 19.73 6.45 14.83
CA ARG A 34 21.14 6.41 15.25
C ARG A 34 21.63 7.69 15.94
N GLY A 35 20.78 8.73 16.02
CA GLY A 35 21.07 9.99 16.71
C GLY A 35 21.62 11.09 15.80
N GLU A 36 21.55 10.94 14.48
CA GLU A 36 21.87 12.04 13.56
C GLU A 36 20.83 13.18 13.69
N ASP A 37 21.31 14.43 13.55
CA ASP A 37 20.49 15.62 13.73
C ASP A 37 19.44 15.77 12.61
N ILE A 38 18.19 16.05 13.01
CA ILE A 38 17.06 16.12 12.10
C ILE A 38 17.13 17.31 11.14
N GLU A 39 17.75 18.42 11.54
CA GLU A 39 17.93 19.60 10.69
C GLU A 39 19.08 19.41 9.70
N MET A 40 20.05 18.57 10.01
CA MET A 40 21.08 18.14 9.06
C MET A 40 20.50 17.14 8.04
N LEU A 41 19.74 16.16 8.51
CA LEU A 41 19.08 15.15 7.67
C LEU A 41 17.98 15.72 6.78
N SER A 42 17.38 16.85 7.14
CA SER A 42 16.33 17.51 6.34
C SER A 42 16.90 18.12 5.05
N ARG A 43 18.14 18.61 5.11
CA ARG A 43 18.80 19.37 4.02
C ARG A 43 19.29 18.48 2.88
N GLU A 44 19.75 17.28 3.18
CA GLU A 44 20.33 16.35 2.21
C GLU A 44 19.30 15.85 1.16
N PRO A 45 18.09 15.38 1.55
CA PRO A 45 17.05 14.98 0.61
C PRO A 45 16.12 16.14 0.20
N GLY A 46 16.22 17.31 0.84
CA GLY A 46 15.28 18.44 0.68
C GLY A 46 13.91 18.15 1.28
N VAL A 47 13.88 17.52 2.45
CA VAL A 47 12.67 17.06 3.16
C VAL A 47 12.58 17.81 4.47
N THR A 48 11.42 18.37 4.81
CA THR A 48 11.28 19.11 6.08
C THR A 48 11.45 18.20 7.30
N ALA A 49 11.94 18.76 8.42
CA ALA A 49 12.05 18.03 9.69
C ALA A 49 10.70 17.43 10.15
N ALA A 50 9.60 18.14 9.89
CA ALA A 50 8.24 17.64 10.12
C ALA A 50 7.95 16.36 9.30
N LYS A 51 8.37 16.32 8.03
CA LYS A 51 8.13 15.16 7.18
C LYS A 51 9.01 13.96 7.55
N LEU A 52 10.26 14.21 7.97
CA LEU A 52 11.13 13.18 8.56
C LEU A 52 10.53 12.61 9.86
N SER A 53 9.97 13.47 10.71
CA SER A 53 9.28 13.04 11.93
C SER A 53 8.07 12.16 11.62
N GLN A 54 7.25 12.56 10.65
CA GLN A 54 6.14 11.72 10.18
C GLN A 54 6.60 10.35 9.67
N TRP A 55 7.73 10.27 8.96
CA TRP A 55 8.27 9.00 8.50
C TRP A 55 8.74 8.13 9.66
N ARG A 56 9.41 8.72 10.66
CA ARG A 56 9.82 8.01 11.88
C ARG A 56 8.60 7.42 12.59
N ASP A 57 7.56 8.23 12.81
CA ASP A 57 6.38 7.81 13.55
C ASP A 57 5.63 6.68 12.80
N ALA A 58 5.50 6.80 11.48
CA ALA A 58 4.92 5.75 10.64
C ALA A 58 5.76 4.47 10.64
N PHE A 59 7.09 4.59 10.60
CA PHE A 59 8.02 3.45 10.65
C PHE A 59 7.93 2.70 11.99
N LEU A 60 7.88 3.43 13.11
CA LEU A 60 7.76 2.84 14.44
C LEU A 60 6.39 2.20 14.66
N ALA A 61 5.31 2.84 14.22
CA ALA A 61 3.97 2.28 14.30
C ALA A 61 3.86 0.99 13.47
N GLY A 62 4.29 1.02 12.21
CA GLY A 62 4.29 -0.16 11.34
C GLY A 62 5.16 -1.29 11.88
N GLY A 63 6.37 -0.98 12.34
CA GLY A 63 7.26 -1.97 12.96
C GLY A 63 6.67 -2.58 14.24
N ALA A 64 6.06 -1.76 15.10
CA ALA A 64 5.40 -2.26 16.31
C ALA A 64 4.21 -3.15 15.98
N ASP A 65 3.40 -2.79 14.98
CA ASP A 65 2.25 -3.59 14.55
C ASP A 65 2.69 -4.90 13.89
N ASP A 66 3.75 -4.89 13.09
CA ASP A 66 4.33 -6.12 12.52
C ASP A 66 4.90 -7.04 13.60
N LEU A 67 5.52 -6.50 14.65
CA LEU A 67 5.98 -7.30 15.79
C LEU A 67 4.82 -7.86 16.63
N LYS A 68 3.66 -7.19 16.65
CA LYS A 68 2.42 -7.70 17.28
C LYS A 68 1.75 -8.79 16.46
N LYS A 69 1.92 -8.84 15.14
CA LYS A 69 1.40 -9.89 14.25
C LYS A 69 2.14 -11.21 14.51
N ARG A 70 1.98 -11.78 15.71
CA ARG A 70 2.26 -13.19 15.98
C ARG A 70 1.05 -14.00 15.58
N SER A 71 0.88 -14.33 14.31
CA SER A 71 0.12 -15.53 14.01
C SER A 71 0.31 -16.08 12.59
N PRO A 72 0.61 -17.39 12.46
CA PRO A 72 0.33 -18.17 11.25
C PRO A 72 -1.13 -18.06 10.76
N ALA A 73 -2.04 -17.54 11.59
CA ALA A 73 -3.46 -17.37 11.25
C ALA A 73 -3.70 -16.35 10.12
N GLY A 74 -2.91 -15.28 10.01
CA GLY A 74 -3.07 -14.30 8.92
C GLY A 74 -2.73 -14.91 7.55
N ASP A 75 -1.65 -15.67 7.49
CA ASP A 75 -1.26 -16.40 6.28
C ASP A 75 -2.25 -17.53 5.96
N ALA A 76 -2.79 -18.19 6.98
CA ALA A 76 -3.82 -19.21 6.81
C ALA A 76 -5.13 -18.65 6.29
N GLU A 77 -5.57 -17.48 6.76
CA GLU A 77 -6.77 -16.79 6.27
C GLU A 77 -6.58 -16.31 4.83
N TYR A 78 -5.42 -15.71 4.53
CA TYR A 78 -5.07 -15.31 3.16
C TYR A 78 -5.08 -16.51 2.21
N LYS A 79 -4.49 -17.64 2.61
CA LYS A 79 -4.49 -18.88 1.84
C LYS A 79 -5.91 -19.40 1.61
N ARG A 80 -6.75 -19.47 2.65
CA ARG A 80 -8.16 -19.89 2.54
C ARG A 80 -8.95 -18.99 1.60
N LEU A 81 -8.75 -17.68 1.69
CA LEU A 81 -9.43 -16.73 0.82
C LEU A 81 -8.98 -16.89 -0.63
N ASN A 82 -7.69 -17.10 -0.87
CA ASN A 82 -7.15 -17.33 -2.22
C ASN A 82 -7.65 -18.67 -2.80
N GLU A 83 -7.74 -19.73 -2.00
CA GLU A 83 -8.39 -20.99 -2.38
C GLU A 83 -9.86 -20.75 -2.78
N LYS A 84 -10.60 -19.96 -1.98
CA LYS A 84 -12.01 -19.66 -2.29
C LYS A 84 -12.19 -18.86 -3.57
N ILE A 85 -11.31 -17.91 -3.85
CA ILE A 85 -11.29 -17.16 -5.11
C ILE A 85 -11.05 -18.11 -6.30
N GLY A 86 -10.13 -19.08 -6.14
CA GLY A 86 -9.89 -20.10 -7.15
C GLY A 86 -11.13 -20.93 -7.45
N GLU A 87 -11.80 -21.45 -6.43
CA GLU A 87 -13.06 -22.19 -6.56
C GLU A 87 -14.13 -21.38 -7.31
N GLN A 88 -14.33 -20.12 -6.90
CA GLN A 88 -15.34 -19.24 -7.50
C GLN A 88 -14.99 -18.88 -8.94
N THR A 89 -13.71 -18.68 -9.25
CA THR A 89 -13.24 -18.43 -10.62
C THR A 89 -13.60 -19.61 -11.52
N MET A 90 -13.32 -20.83 -11.07
CA MET A 90 -13.67 -22.05 -11.82
C MET A 90 -15.19 -22.20 -12.01
N GLU A 91 -15.97 -21.91 -10.96
CA GLU A 91 -17.44 -21.96 -11.04
C GLU A 91 -17.97 -20.93 -12.05
N ILE A 92 -17.44 -19.70 -12.03
CA ILE A 92 -17.79 -18.65 -12.97
C ILE A 92 -17.47 -19.06 -14.42
N GLU A 93 -16.30 -19.65 -14.66
CA GLU A 93 -15.91 -20.13 -15.99
C GLU A 93 -16.87 -21.22 -16.50
N LEU A 94 -17.21 -22.20 -15.68
CA LEU A 94 -18.17 -23.25 -16.02
C LEU A 94 -19.57 -22.70 -16.30
N LEU A 95 -20.03 -21.74 -15.48
CA LEU A 95 -21.33 -21.09 -15.66
C LEU A 95 -21.37 -20.27 -16.96
N ARG A 96 -20.30 -19.55 -17.28
CA ARG A 96 -20.18 -18.79 -18.54
C ARG A 96 -20.25 -19.73 -19.75
N GLU A 97 -19.55 -20.85 -19.73
CA GLU A 97 -19.63 -21.82 -20.83
C GLU A 97 -21.02 -22.44 -20.95
N LYS A 98 -21.67 -22.76 -19.82
CA LYS A 98 -23.06 -23.25 -19.83
C LYS A 98 -24.01 -22.23 -20.46
N ILE A 99 -23.89 -20.95 -20.11
CA ILE A 99 -24.69 -19.88 -20.71
C ILE A 99 -24.44 -19.82 -22.22
N ARG A 100 -23.17 -19.82 -22.64
CA ARG A 100 -22.78 -19.82 -24.05
C ARG A 100 -23.45 -20.95 -24.85
N LEU A 101 -23.45 -22.17 -24.31
CA LEU A 101 -24.08 -23.33 -24.95
C LEU A 101 -25.60 -23.19 -25.06
N LEU A 102 -26.25 -22.69 -24.01
CA LEU A 102 -27.70 -22.46 -23.98
C LEU A 102 -28.12 -21.35 -24.96
N GLU A 103 -27.37 -20.25 -25.00
CA GLU A 103 -27.59 -19.14 -25.94
C GLU A 103 -27.37 -19.58 -27.40
N ALA A 104 -26.41 -20.47 -27.64
CA ALA A 104 -26.16 -21.07 -28.95
C ALA A 104 -27.24 -22.08 -29.40
N LYS A 105 -28.30 -22.32 -28.61
CA LYS A 105 -29.31 -23.38 -28.82
C LYS A 105 -28.71 -24.78 -29.05
N ALA A 106 -27.46 -25.00 -28.64
CA ALA A 106 -26.79 -26.28 -28.76
C ALA A 106 -27.30 -27.19 -27.63
N PRO A 107 -27.85 -28.38 -27.92
CA PRO A 107 -28.32 -29.26 -26.86
C PRO A 107 -27.12 -29.70 -26.01
N LEU A 108 -27.20 -29.46 -24.70
CA LEU A 108 -26.26 -30.02 -23.72
C LEU A 108 -26.26 -31.54 -23.94
N ALA A 109 -25.14 -32.09 -24.44
CA ALA A 109 -25.01 -33.51 -24.71
C ALA A 109 -25.18 -34.29 -23.41
N TRP A 110 -26.40 -34.75 -23.14
CA TRP A 110 -26.72 -35.56 -21.97
C TRP A 110 -25.97 -36.87 -22.14
N ARG A 111 -24.87 -37.04 -21.40
CA ARG A 111 -24.10 -38.28 -21.41
C ARG A 111 -24.97 -39.36 -20.77
N ARG A 112 -25.68 -40.15 -21.59
CA ARG A 112 -26.42 -41.33 -21.13
C ARG A 112 -25.42 -42.31 -20.53
N SER A 113 -25.57 -42.62 -19.25
CA SER A 113 -24.92 -43.76 -18.61
C SER A 113 -25.29 -45.03 -19.37
N ARG A 114 -24.30 -45.74 -19.91
CA ARG A 114 -24.48 -47.06 -20.53
C ARG A 114 -24.46 -48.08 -19.39
N LYS A 115 -25.58 -48.81 -19.26
CA LYS A 115 -25.61 -50.13 -18.60
C LYS A 115 -24.76 -51.11 -19.40
#